data_AF-A0A968WXC1-F1
#
_entry.id   AF-A0A968WXC1-F1
#
_cell.length_a   1.000
_cell.length_b   1.000
_cell.length_c   1.000
_cell.angle_alpha   90.00
_cell.angle_beta   90.00
_cell.angle_gamma   90.00
#
_symmetry.space_group_name_H-M   'P 1'
#
loop_
_entity.id
_entity.type
_entity.pdbx_description
1 polymer ?
#
loop_
_entity_poly.entity_id
_entity_poly.type
_entity_poly.pdbx_seq_one_letter_code
_entity_poly.pdbx_strand_id
1 'polypeptide(L)'
;MTLPTESQELESQTATVIETAAPIPVSIDINQFRSKPLAELQAIAEAVPAKIQGGISKSQLVYELLCFYAREGAGLVCEGIIEQGKDTFAILRDPSRSFRPGPDDIHVSANLMRDHSLRVGQLVKMRIRSPKERDKYLSAYEVLEIEGKLATDYAAPKEFDRLTPCFPNQRIHLEGEGNDFLGVRVIDLIAPLGKGQRGIIVAPPRGGKTILLKQIARAIRQNHPGAELIILLLDERPEEVTDFEETVGVPVFASTFDESPRRHSQVADLVIERAKRLVEQGKDVILLLDSLTRLARGHNSAMQGGPIGSGGVSPVALQKSRKFFGTARNVEEGGSLTILATALVETESRLDDVVFEEFKGTGNMEVKLDRELAERRVFPAIHIPQSGTRNDDRLYHPDEFLKVIDIRKQLAQQPIGDAIETLLKNLKATKTNAELLLRGLR
;
A
#
# COMPACT_ATOMS: atom_id res chain seq x y z
N MET A 1 -6.23 -90.18 -29.90
CA MET A 1 -6.55 -88.92 -29.19
C MET A 1 -5.44 -88.65 -28.20
N THR A 2 -4.50 -87.77 -28.55
CA THR A 2 -3.92 -86.67 -27.73
C THR A 2 -2.66 -86.15 -28.43
N LEU A 3 -2.57 -84.83 -28.48
CA LEU A 3 -1.68 -83.98 -29.28
C LEU A 3 -0.26 -83.85 -28.65
N PRO A 4 0.74 -83.35 -29.40
CA PRO A 4 2.11 -83.20 -28.93
C PRO A 4 2.39 -81.85 -28.22
N THR A 5 3.51 -81.87 -27.50
CA THR A 5 4.33 -80.80 -26.91
C THR A 5 4.27 -79.41 -27.53
N GLU A 6 4.19 -78.38 -26.68
CA GLU A 6 4.91 -77.12 -26.87
C GLU A 6 5.29 -76.51 -25.51
N SER A 7 6.60 -76.42 -25.30
CA SER A 7 7.25 -75.70 -24.21
C SER A 7 7.29 -74.22 -24.60
N GLN A 8 6.76 -73.33 -23.75
CA GLN A 8 7.06 -71.90 -23.83
C GLN A 8 7.63 -71.43 -22.49
N GLU A 9 8.90 -71.07 -22.58
CA GLU A 9 9.68 -70.33 -21.61
C GLU A 9 9.17 -68.88 -21.45
N LEU A 10 9.37 -68.37 -20.23
CA LEU A 10 9.60 -66.98 -19.83
C LEU A 10 8.74 -65.88 -20.46
N GLU A 11 7.97 -65.21 -19.59
CA GLU A 11 8.24 -63.79 -19.34
C GLU A 11 7.67 -63.41 -17.97
N SER A 12 8.60 -63.25 -17.02
CA SER A 12 8.37 -62.61 -15.73
C SER A 12 7.83 -61.21 -15.99
N GLN A 13 6.60 -60.94 -15.56
CA GLN A 13 6.06 -59.59 -15.47
C GLN A 13 6.85 -58.83 -14.40
N THR A 14 7.97 -58.25 -14.81
CA THR A 14 8.68 -57.20 -14.09
C THR A 14 7.69 -56.08 -13.83
N ALA A 15 7.39 -55.87 -12.55
CA ALA A 15 6.70 -54.68 -12.08
C ALA A 15 7.44 -53.45 -12.60
N THR A 16 6.83 -52.72 -13.52
CA THR A 16 7.28 -51.41 -13.93
C THR A 16 7.05 -50.47 -12.77
N VAL A 17 8.05 -50.35 -11.90
CA VAL A 17 8.17 -49.23 -10.98
C VAL A 17 8.30 -47.99 -11.86
N ILE A 18 7.25 -47.19 -11.93
CA ILE A 18 7.31 -45.85 -12.53
C ILE A 18 8.11 -45.00 -11.53
N GLU A 19 9.43 -45.09 -11.64
CA GLU A 19 10.39 -44.39 -10.82
C GLU A 19 10.75 -43.06 -11.50
N THR A 20 9.86 -42.08 -11.40
CA THR A 20 10.23 -40.66 -11.49
C THR A 20 9.23 -39.82 -10.68
N ALA A 21 9.12 -40.09 -9.37
CA ALA A 21 8.53 -39.12 -8.47
C ALA A 21 9.54 -37.99 -8.28
N ALA A 22 9.15 -36.75 -8.61
CA ALA A 22 9.98 -35.58 -8.33
C ALA A 22 10.42 -35.60 -6.84
N PRO A 23 11.69 -35.29 -6.52
CA PRO A 23 12.19 -35.37 -5.15
C PRO A 23 11.36 -34.45 -4.24
N ILE A 24 10.86 -35.00 -3.13
CA ILE A 24 10.10 -34.23 -2.15
C ILE A 24 11.06 -33.23 -1.49
N PRO A 25 10.81 -31.91 -1.59
CA PRO A 25 11.67 -30.92 -0.98
C PRO A 25 11.58 -30.99 0.55
N VAL A 26 12.71 -30.81 1.24
CA VAL A 26 12.77 -30.81 2.71
C VAL A 26 11.93 -29.66 3.30
N SER A 27 11.97 -28.49 2.66
CA SER A 27 11.15 -27.35 3.05
C SER A 27 10.77 -26.49 1.85
N ILE A 28 9.59 -25.89 1.90
CA ILE A 28 9.06 -24.98 0.88
C ILE A 28 8.73 -23.64 1.53
N ASP A 29 9.29 -22.57 0.97
CA ASP A 29 8.85 -21.20 1.20
C ASP A 29 7.63 -20.92 0.30
N ILE A 30 6.47 -20.69 0.93
CA ILE A 30 5.20 -20.47 0.23
C ILE A 30 5.25 -19.17 -0.59
N ASN A 31 5.92 -18.12 -0.14
CA ASN A 31 6.01 -16.85 -0.85
C ASN A 31 6.78 -17.03 -2.17
N GLN A 32 7.91 -17.75 -2.15
CA GLN A 32 8.67 -18.08 -3.36
C GLN A 32 7.92 -19.05 -4.28
N PHE A 33 7.15 -19.99 -3.69
CA PHE A 33 6.36 -20.92 -4.47
C PHE A 33 5.24 -20.21 -5.24
N ARG A 34 4.58 -19.22 -4.62
CA ARG A 34 3.55 -18.37 -5.24
C ARG A 34 4.09 -17.52 -6.41
N SER A 35 5.35 -17.09 -6.35
CA SER A 35 5.97 -16.25 -7.38
C SER A 35 6.34 -17.02 -8.66
N LYS A 36 6.37 -18.36 -8.63
CA LYS A 36 6.66 -19.17 -9.82
C LYS A 36 5.68 -18.89 -10.97
N PRO A 37 6.11 -18.88 -12.24
CA PRO A 37 5.22 -18.78 -13.40
C PRO A 37 4.20 -19.92 -13.43
N LEU A 38 3.02 -19.65 -14.01
CA LEU A 38 1.95 -20.66 -14.08
C LEU A 38 2.40 -21.93 -14.84
N ALA A 39 3.17 -21.77 -15.92
CA ALA A 39 3.70 -22.89 -16.69
C ALA A 39 4.62 -23.81 -15.84
N GLU A 40 5.42 -23.24 -14.94
CA GLU A 40 6.28 -24.02 -14.05
C GLU A 40 5.44 -24.78 -13.02
N LEU A 41 4.41 -24.14 -12.44
CA LEU A 41 3.49 -24.78 -11.50
C LEU A 41 2.70 -25.93 -12.15
N GLN A 42 2.31 -25.77 -13.42
CA GLN A 42 1.66 -26.82 -14.20
C GLN A 42 2.60 -28.01 -14.45
N ALA A 43 3.85 -27.75 -14.83
CA ALA A 43 4.85 -28.81 -14.99
C ALA A 43 5.11 -29.56 -13.68
N ILE A 44 5.15 -28.85 -12.54
CA ILE A 44 5.26 -29.48 -11.21
C ILE A 44 4.04 -30.37 -10.94
N ALA A 45 2.83 -29.91 -11.27
CA ALA A 45 1.60 -30.66 -11.06
C ALA A 45 1.51 -31.94 -11.90
N GLU A 46 2.05 -31.94 -13.12
CA GLU A 46 2.13 -33.14 -13.97
C GLU A 46 3.15 -34.16 -13.46
N ALA A 47 4.22 -33.70 -12.82
CA ALA A 47 5.27 -34.56 -12.26
C ALA A 47 4.92 -35.21 -10.91
N VAL A 48 3.85 -34.73 -10.26
CA VAL A 48 3.40 -35.19 -8.95
C VAL A 48 2.31 -36.26 -9.12
N PRO A 49 2.33 -37.37 -8.36
CA PRO A 49 1.34 -38.45 -8.48
C PRO A 49 -0.08 -38.10 -7.98
N ALA A 50 -0.38 -36.81 -7.75
CA ALA A 50 -1.67 -36.34 -7.29
C ALA A 50 -2.62 -36.04 -8.45
N LYS A 51 -3.88 -36.47 -8.34
CA LYS A 51 -4.95 -36.10 -9.29
C LYS A 51 -5.39 -34.65 -9.06
N ILE A 52 -4.62 -33.70 -9.60
CA ILE A 52 -4.98 -32.28 -9.59
C ILE A 52 -5.94 -32.01 -10.75
N GLN A 53 -7.08 -31.39 -10.47
CA GLN A 53 -8.07 -31.07 -11.50
C GLN A 53 -7.53 -30.00 -12.47
N GLY A 54 -7.73 -30.21 -13.76
CA GLY A 54 -7.42 -29.21 -14.79
C GLY A 54 -8.39 -28.02 -14.75
N GLY A 55 -7.95 -26.86 -15.27
CA GLY A 55 -8.80 -25.66 -15.39
C GLY A 55 -9.00 -24.85 -14.09
N ILE A 56 -8.24 -25.15 -13.03
CA ILE A 56 -8.26 -24.41 -11.77
C ILE A 56 -7.43 -23.11 -11.85
N SER A 57 -7.73 -22.14 -10.96
CA SER A 57 -6.96 -20.90 -10.85
C SER A 57 -5.53 -21.15 -10.35
N LYS A 58 -4.59 -20.23 -10.64
CA LYS A 58 -3.20 -20.31 -10.15
C LYS A 58 -3.14 -20.52 -8.63
N SER A 59 -3.93 -19.76 -7.86
CA SER A 59 -3.97 -19.87 -6.40
C SER A 59 -4.49 -21.24 -5.94
N GLN A 60 -5.49 -21.80 -6.62
CA GLN A 60 -5.99 -23.15 -6.30
C GLN A 60 -4.92 -24.20 -6.61
N LEU A 61 -4.22 -24.09 -7.74
CA LEU A 61 -3.12 -24.98 -8.10
C LEU A 61 -2.01 -24.96 -7.05
N VAL A 62 -1.61 -23.75 -6.60
CA VAL A 62 -0.65 -23.57 -5.52
C VAL A 62 -1.14 -24.27 -4.24
N TYR A 63 -2.39 -24.06 -3.86
CA TYR A 63 -2.98 -24.70 -2.68
C TYR A 63 -2.92 -26.24 -2.74
N GLU A 64 -3.33 -26.85 -3.85
CA GLU A 64 -3.31 -28.31 -4.01
C GLU A 64 -1.89 -28.88 -3.94
N LEU A 65 -0.93 -28.23 -4.60
CA LEU A 65 0.48 -28.62 -4.58
C LEU A 65 1.10 -28.50 -3.18
N LEU A 66 0.84 -27.42 -2.47
CA LEU A 66 1.32 -27.24 -1.09
C LEU A 66 0.71 -28.30 -0.16
N CYS A 67 -0.57 -28.64 -0.32
CA CYS A 67 -1.21 -29.70 0.44
C CYS A 67 -0.60 -31.07 0.14
N PHE A 68 -0.28 -31.36 -1.13
CA PHE A 68 0.42 -32.59 -1.51
C PHE A 68 1.79 -32.65 -0.83
N TYR A 69 2.65 -31.66 -1.04
CA TYR A 69 4.01 -31.69 -0.48
C TYR A 69 4.03 -31.74 1.04
N ALA A 70 3.12 -31.04 1.72
CA ALA A 70 3.01 -31.12 3.17
C ALA A 70 2.61 -32.53 3.68
N ARG A 71 1.76 -33.26 2.95
CA ARG A 71 1.38 -34.64 3.29
C ARG A 71 2.54 -35.62 3.09
N GLU A 72 3.35 -35.37 2.06
CA GLU A 72 4.57 -36.13 1.78
C GLU A 72 5.75 -35.78 2.71
N GLY A 73 5.55 -34.87 3.68
CA GLY A 73 6.51 -34.56 4.73
C GLY A 73 7.37 -33.31 4.50
N ALA A 74 7.10 -32.52 3.45
CA ALA A 74 7.78 -31.24 3.25
C ALA A 74 7.38 -30.22 4.32
N GLY A 75 8.36 -29.57 4.96
CA GLY A 75 8.10 -28.48 5.90
C GLY A 75 7.70 -27.19 5.19
N LEU A 76 6.51 -26.66 5.45
CA LEU A 76 6.07 -25.41 4.85
C LEU A 76 6.37 -24.21 5.76
N VAL A 77 6.86 -23.12 5.18
CA VAL A 77 7.06 -21.83 5.85
C VAL A 77 6.41 -20.73 5.02
N CYS A 78 5.77 -19.77 5.67
CA CYS A 78 5.24 -18.59 5.01
C CYS A 78 5.46 -17.35 5.86
N GLU A 79 5.75 -16.25 5.18
CA GLU A 79 5.72 -14.91 5.73
C GLU A 79 4.50 -14.15 5.19
N GLY A 80 3.88 -13.32 6.02
CA GLY A 80 2.81 -12.44 5.58
C GLY A 80 2.33 -11.48 6.66
N ILE A 81 1.31 -10.70 6.33
CA ILE A 81 0.71 -9.71 7.22
C ILE A 81 -0.54 -10.29 7.89
N ILE A 82 -0.64 -10.15 9.22
CA ILE A 82 -1.81 -10.60 9.95
C ILE A 82 -3.01 -9.71 9.65
N GLU A 83 -4.09 -10.32 9.17
CA GLU A 83 -5.42 -9.74 9.09
C GLU A 83 -6.34 -10.44 10.11
N GLN A 84 -7.14 -9.66 10.84
CA GLN A 84 -8.18 -10.23 11.69
C GLN A 84 -9.29 -10.81 10.81
N GLY A 85 -9.56 -12.12 10.97
CA GLY A 85 -10.72 -12.77 10.37
C GLY A 85 -11.99 -12.48 11.15
N LYS A 86 -13.04 -13.28 10.93
CA LYS A 86 -14.20 -13.29 11.85
C LYS A 86 -13.74 -13.78 13.22
N ASP A 87 -14.29 -13.24 14.30
CA ASP A 87 -13.90 -13.24 15.73
C ASP A 87 -13.10 -14.43 16.33
N THR A 88 -13.01 -15.57 15.67
CA THR A 88 -12.36 -16.80 16.13
C THR A 88 -11.01 -17.11 15.49
N PHE A 89 -10.60 -16.41 14.42
CA PHE A 89 -9.32 -16.66 13.73
C PHE A 89 -8.75 -15.42 13.04
N ALA A 90 -7.46 -15.48 12.73
CA ALA A 90 -6.77 -14.52 11.88
C ALA A 90 -6.28 -15.20 10.60
N ILE A 91 -5.96 -14.40 9.59
CA ILE A 91 -5.46 -14.87 8.29
C ILE A 91 -4.11 -14.21 8.04
N LEU A 92 -3.11 -14.99 7.63
CA LEU A 92 -1.84 -14.47 7.16
C LEU A 92 -1.96 -14.13 5.67
N ARG A 93 -2.00 -12.84 5.36
CA ARG A 93 -2.20 -12.30 4.01
C ARG A 93 -0.89 -12.04 3.31
N ASP A 94 -0.93 -12.25 2.01
CA ASP A 94 0.17 -11.97 1.11
C ASP A 94 0.16 -10.49 0.65
N PRO A 95 1.19 -9.69 1.00
CA PRO A 95 1.28 -8.29 0.57
C PRO A 95 1.44 -8.16 -0.95
N SER A 96 2.08 -9.12 -1.63
CA SER A 96 2.31 -9.08 -3.09
C SER A 96 1.02 -9.13 -3.91
N ARG A 97 -0.06 -9.64 -3.33
CA ARG A 97 -1.39 -9.72 -3.96
C ARG A 97 -2.34 -8.64 -3.43
N SER A 98 -1.79 -7.56 -2.86
CA SER A 98 -2.56 -6.51 -2.19
C SER A 98 -3.53 -7.04 -1.13
N PHE A 99 -3.17 -8.14 -0.45
CA PHE A 99 -4.03 -8.83 0.53
C PHE A 99 -5.34 -9.40 -0.05
N ARG A 100 -5.39 -9.69 -1.34
CA ARG A 100 -6.55 -10.34 -1.96
C ARG A 100 -6.75 -11.74 -1.36
N PRO A 101 -7.96 -12.10 -0.91
CA PRO A 101 -8.23 -13.43 -0.40
C PRO A 101 -7.99 -14.52 -1.47
N GLY A 102 -7.42 -15.63 -1.05
CA GLY A 102 -7.13 -16.78 -1.90
C GLY A 102 -7.38 -18.12 -1.21
N PRO A 103 -7.56 -19.21 -1.96
CA PRO A 103 -7.67 -20.56 -1.40
C PRO A 103 -6.41 -21.01 -0.67
N ASP A 104 -5.26 -20.44 -1.04
CA ASP A 104 -3.95 -20.69 -0.47
C ASP A 104 -3.61 -19.81 0.75
N ASP A 105 -4.60 -19.10 1.30
CA ASP A 105 -4.43 -18.31 2.51
C ASP A 105 -4.24 -19.19 3.75
N ILE A 106 -3.50 -18.64 4.72
CA ILE A 106 -3.09 -19.39 5.91
C ILE A 106 -3.90 -18.93 7.10
N HIS A 107 -4.56 -19.89 7.74
CA HIS A 107 -5.30 -19.67 8.96
C HIS A 107 -4.38 -19.64 10.18
N VAL A 108 -4.58 -18.64 11.03
CA VAL A 108 -3.87 -18.45 12.28
C VAL A 108 -4.88 -18.57 13.41
N SER A 109 -4.66 -19.54 14.30
CA SER A 109 -5.56 -19.78 15.42
C SER A 109 -5.53 -18.64 16.45
N ALA A 110 -6.64 -18.40 17.14
CA ALA A 110 -6.70 -17.41 18.21
C ALA A 110 -5.75 -17.73 19.39
N ASN A 111 -5.40 -19.00 19.61
CA ASN A 111 -4.39 -19.37 20.60
C ASN A 111 -3.02 -18.84 20.19
N LEU A 112 -2.58 -19.13 18.95
CA LEU A 112 -1.29 -18.66 18.44
C LEU A 112 -1.18 -17.12 18.45
N MET A 113 -2.28 -16.44 18.13
CA MET A 113 -2.38 -14.97 18.25
C MET A 113 -2.17 -14.50 19.69
N ARG A 114 -2.81 -15.13 20.68
CA ARG A 114 -2.70 -14.75 22.10
C ARG A 114 -1.34 -15.09 22.69
N ASP A 115 -0.84 -16.29 22.44
CA ASP A 115 0.40 -16.81 23.03
C ASP A 115 1.61 -15.94 22.66
N HIS A 116 1.62 -15.38 21.45
CA HIS A 116 2.65 -14.46 20.97
C HIS A 116 2.22 -12.98 20.98
N SER A 117 1.05 -12.65 21.55
CA SER A 117 0.50 -11.28 21.60
C SER A 117 0.50 -10.58 20.23
N LEU A 118 0.17 -11.32 19.17
CA LEU A 118 0.19 -10.84 17.81
C LEU A 118 -0.95 -9.84 17.55
N ARG A 119 -0.69 -8.87 16.69
CA ARG A 119 -1.61 -7.78 16.32
C ARG A 119 -1.75 -7.69 14.81
N VAL A 120 -2.90 -7.16 14.38
CA VAL A 120 -3.18 -6.88 12.96
C VAL A 120 -2.11 -5.96 12.37
N GLY A 121 -1.75 -6.20 11.11
CA GLY A 121 -0.73 -5.43 10.40
C GLY A 121 0.72 -5.88 10.69
N GLN A 122 0.93 -6.82 11.61
CA GLN A 122 2.27 -7.35 11.87
C GLN A 122 2.73 -8.29 10.75
N LEU A 123 3.99 -8.16 10.35
CA LEU A 123 4.70 -9.11 9.49
C LEU A 123 5.17 -10.27 10.34
N VAL A 124 4.73 -11.49 10.00
CA VAL A 124 5.05 -12.69 10.77
C VAL A 124 5.40 -13.82 9.84
N LYS A 125 6.44 -14.57 10.21
CA LYS A 125 6.87 -15.80 9.54
C LYS A 125 6.51 -16.99 10.41
N MET A 126 5.82 -17.98 9.83
CA MET A 126 5.25 -19.11 10.55
C MET A 126 5.50 -20.43 9.84
N ARG A 127 5.57 -21.52 10.61
CA ARG A 127 5.49 -22.88 10.05
C ARG A 127 4.05 -23.27 9.80
N ILE A 128 3.82 -23.84 8.63
CA ILE A 128 2.50 -24.14 8.08
C ILE A 128 2.34 -25.65 7.95
N ARG A 129 1.14 -26.15 8.20
CA ARG A 129 0.77 -27.55 7.98
C ARG A 129 -0.42 -27.65 7.02
N SER A 130 -0.54 -28.83 6.41
CA SER A 130 -1.72 -29.18 5.63
C SER A 130 -3.00 -29.09 6.48
N PRO A 131 -4.17 -28.86 5.86
CA PRO A 131 -5.44 -28.96 6.55
C PRO A 131 -5.60 -30.33 7.22
N LYS A 132 -6.20 -30.38 8.41
CA LYS A 132 -6.67 -31.64 9.03
C LYS A 132 -7.92 -32.13 8.30
N GLU A 133 -8.33 -33.37 8.49
CA GLU A 133 -9.47 -33.99 7.78
C GLU A 133 -10.79 -33.18 7.83
N ARG A 134 -10.98 -32.31 8.84
CA ARG A 134 -12.16 -31.44 8.98
C ARG A 134 -11.95 -30.00 8.50
N ASP A 135 -10.71 -29.61 8.21
CA ASP A 135 -10.34 -28.25 7.84
C ASP A 135 -10.11 -28.15 6.33
N LYS A 136 -10.43 -26.99 5.74
CA LYS A 136 -10.23 -26.72 4.32
C LYS A 136 -9.03 -25.82 4.01
N TYR A 137 -8.31 -25.36 5.03
CA TYR A 137 -7.31 -24.30 4.90
C TYR A 137 -5.95 -24.72 5.46
N LEU A 138 -4.89 -24.25 4.81
CA LEU A 138 -3.55 -24.31 5.37
C LEU A 138 -3.55 -23.57 6.71
N SER A 139 -2.87 -24.14 7.71
CA SER A 139 -2.91 -23.60 9.07
C SER A 139 -1.51 -23.40 9.61
N ALA A 140 -1.27 -22.24 10.22
CA ALA A 140 -0.06 -22.00 11.00
C ALA A 140 -0.09 -22.78 12.31
N TYR A 141 1.05 -23.34 12.72
CA TYR A 141 1.18 -24.04 13.99
C TYR A 141 2.33 -23.55 14.87
N GLU A 142 3.24 -22.74 14.33
CA GLU A 142 4.39 -22.20 15.08
C GLU A 142 4.80 -20.86 14.49
N VAL A 143 5.15 -19.89 15.35
CA VAL A 143 5.69 -18.58 14.97
C VAL A 143 7.21 -18.62 15.02
N LEU A 144 7.86 -18.28 13.90
CA LEU A 144 9.31 -18.26 13.78
C LEU A 144 9.88 -16.86 13.99
N GLU A 145 9.33 -15.88 13.29
CA GLU A 145 9.79 -14.49 13.32
C GLU A 145 8.61 -13.52 13.37
N ILE A 146 8.76 -12.44 14.11
CA ILE A 146 7.83 -11.32 14.21
C ILE A 146 8.60 -10.06 13.85
N GLU A 147 8.18 -9.35 12.80
CA GLU A 147 8.82 -8.13 12.31
C GLU A 147 10.32 -8.29 12.01
N GLY A 148 10.68 -9.44 11.43
CA GLY A 148 12.06 -9.78 11.07
C GLY A 148 12.98 -10.14 12.25
N LYS A 149 12.43 -10.30 13.46
CA LYS A 149 13.14 -10.81 14.64
C LYS A 149 12.64 -12.19 15.01
N LEU A 150 13.50 -13.05 15.55
CA LEU A 150 13.07 -14.35 16.09
C LEU A 150 11.98 -14.14 17.14
N ALA A 151 10.97 -15.01 17.14
CA ALA A 151 9.84 -14.93 18.07
C ALA A 151 10.28 -14.97 19.55
N THR A 152 11.42 -15.61 19.85
CA THR A 152 12.03 -15.65 21.19
C THR A 152 12.63 -14.31 21.63
N ASP A 153 13.08 -13.50 20.67
CA ASP A 153 13.82 -12.26 20.91
C ASP A 153 12.92 -11.03 20.67
N TYR A 154 11.69 -11.25 20.22
CA TYR A 154 10.75 -10.19 19.93
C TYR A 154 10.19 -9.58 21.21
N ALA A 155 10.61 -8.35 21.49
CA ALA A 155 9.99 -7.50 22.49
C ALA A 155 8.97 -6.57 21.80
N ALA A 156 7.72 -6.61 22.25
CA ALA A 156 6.68 -5.73 21.72
C ALA A 156 7.03 -4.26 21.99
N PRO A 157 7.06 -3.39 20.96
CA PRO A 157 7.27 -1.96 21.15
C PRO A 157 6.08 -1.30 21.85
N LYS A 158 6.24 -0.05 22.25
CA LYS A 158 5.15 0.80 22.73
C LYS A 158 4.08 0.90 21.64
N GLU A 159 2.82 0.66 21.99
CA GLU A 159 1.70 0.71 21.05
C GLU A 159 1.56 2.11 20.41
N PHE A 160 1.20 2.15 19.13
CA PHE A 160 1.09 3.38 18.34
C PHE A 160 0.21 4.44 19.01
N ASP A 161 -0.94 4.03 19.57
CA ASP A 161 -1.89 4.95 20.21
C ASP A 161 -1.36 5.55 21.52
N ARG A 162 -0.28 4.99 22.09
CA ARG A 162 0.38 5.49 23.30
C ARG A 162 1.59 6.39 22.99
N LEU A 163 2.04 6.45 21.73
CA LEU A 163 3.14 7.33 21.31
C LEU A 163 2.74 8.79 21.43
N THR A 164 3.67 9.67 21.81
CA THR A 164 3.39 11.09 22.00
C THR A 164 3.31 11.79 20.63
N PRO A 165 2.15 12.31 20.21
CA PRO A 165 2.01 12.99 18.92
C PRO A 165 2.68 14.37 18.95
N CYS A 166 3.50 14.66 17.94
CA CYS A 166 4.15 15.95 17.74
C CYS A 166 3.75 16.58 16.40
N PHE A 167 3.98 17.89 16.28
CA PHE A 167 3.97 18.53 14.97
C PHE A 167 5.16 18.04 14.14
N PRO A 168 5.03 17.99 12.81
CA PRO A 168 6.16 17.80 11.91
C PRO A 168 7.24 18.86 12.15
N ASN A 169 8.48 18.43 12.27
CA ASN A 169 9.67 19.26 12.51
C ASN A 169 10.86 18.87 11.61
N GLN A 170 10.69 17.86 10.77
CA GLN A 170 11.65 17.44 9.77
C GLN A 170 10.96 17.44 8.41
N ARG A 171 11.56 18.14 7.45
CA ARG A 171 11.03 18.26 6.10
C ARG A 171 11.35 17.04 5.25
N ILE A 172 10.37 16.60 4.47
CA ILE A 172 10.54 15.66 3.38
C ILE A 172 10.83 16.49 2.13
N HIS A 173 12.10 16.69 1.81
CA HIS A 173 12.53 17.38 0.59
C HIS A 173 12.11 16.60 -0.66
N LEU A 174 11.38 17.25 -1.57
CA LEU A 174 10.85 16.64 -2.79
C LEU A 174 11.53 17.15 -4.06
N GLU A 175 12.34 18.20 -3.96
CA GLU A 175 13.12 18.74 -5.06
C GLU A 175 14.00 17.66 -5.69
N GLY A 176 13.97 17.60 -7.02
CA GLY A 176 14.82 16.73 -7.83
C GLY A 176 15.26 17.45 -9.10
N GLU A 177 16.11 16.79 -9.89
CA GLU A 177 16.71 17.39 -11.07
C GLU A 177 15.86 17.19 -12.34
N GLY A 178 15.74 18.25 -13.15
CA GLY A 178 15.09 18.21 -14.46
C GLY A 178 13.63 18.66 -14.48
N ASN A 179 13.06 18.72 -15.69
CA ASN A 179 11.71 19.24 -15.91
C ASN A 179 10.60 18.37 -15.29
N ASP A 180 10.85 17.07 -15.13
CA ASP A 180 9.91 16.12 -14.52
C ASP A 180 9.64 16.42 -13.04
N PHE A 181 10.48 17.23 -12.38
CA PHE A 181 10.38 17.55 -10.95
C PHE A 181 9.84 18.96 -10.69
N LEU A 182 9.37 19.69 -11.71
CA LEU A 182 8.82 21.04 -11.52
C LEU A 182 7.62 21.05 -10.55
N GLY A 183 6.75 20.04 -10.61
CA GLY A 183 5.60 19.89 -9.70
C GLY A 183 6.01 19.85 -8.24
N VAL A 184 6.96 18.98 -7.91
CA VAL A 184 7.46 18.82 -6.55
C VAL A 184 8.32 19.99 -6.08
N ARG A 185 9.06 20.66 -6.97
CA ARG A 185 9.76 21.91 -6.65
C ARG A 185 8.78 23.02 -6.25
N VAL A 186 7.62 23.12 -6.92
CA VAL A 186 6.55 24.05 -6.53
C VAL A 186 5.99 23.67 -5.16
N ILE A 187 5.70 22.39 -4.90
CA ILE A 187 5.23 21.94 -3.57
C ILE A 187 6.25 22.31 -2.50
N ASP A 188 7.53 22.09 -2.74
CA ASP A 188 8.58 22.42 -1.78
C ASP A 188 8.64 23.91 -1.41
N LEU A 189 8.23 24.82 -2.30
CA LEU A 189 8.19 26.27 -2.01
C LEU A 189 6.85 26.71 -1.43
N ILE A 190 5.76 26.04 -1.79
CA ILE A 190 4.40 26.53 -1.54
C ILE A 190 3.69 25.76 -0.42
N ALA A 191 3.93 24.47 -0.28
CA ALA A 191 3.29 23.60 0.70
C ALA A 191 4.28 22.50 1.12
N PRO A 192 5.28 22.83 1.95
CA PRO A 192 6.35 21.90 2.28
C PRO A 192 5.79 20.68 3.03
N LEU A 193 6.23 19.49 2.62
CA LEU A 193 5.81 18.24 3.25
C LEU A 193 6.73 17.91 4.44
N GLY A 194 6.16 17.57 5.60
CA GLY A 194 6.91 17.16 6.78
C GLY A 194 6.74 15.67 7.13
N LYS A 195 7.67 15.13 7.91
CA LYS A 195 7.53 13.82 8.56
C LYS A 195 6.39 13.88 9.59
N GLY A 196 5.37 13.05 9.41
CA GLY A 196 4.15 13.08 10.20
C GLY A 196 3.04 13.99 9.66
N GLN A 197 3.17 14.52 8.43
CA GLN A 197 2.18 15.43 7.85
C GLN A 197 0.88 14.69 7.48
N ARG A 198 -0.25 15.39 7.63
CA ARG A 198 -1.56 15.04 7.08
C ARG A 198 -1.88 15.94 5.90
N GLY A 199 -1.39 15.55 4.73
CA GLY A 199 -1.53 16.32 3.50
C GLY A 199 -2.70 15.87 2.65
N ILE A 200 -3.37 16.83 2.02
CA ILE A 200 -4.43 16.61 1.04
C ILE A 200 -4.04 17.26 -0.29
N ILE A 201 -4.07 16.50 -1.39
CA ILE A 201 -4.02 17.02 -2.75
C ILE A 201 -5.47 17.12 -3.24
N VAL A 202 -6.00 18.33 -3.25
CA VAL A 202 -7.37 18.62 -3.68
C VAL A 202 -7.37 18.77 -5.18
N ALA A 203 -8.04 17.89 -5.90
CA ALA A 203 -7.97 17.89 -7.36
C ALA A 203 -9.32 17.65 -8.01
N PRO A 204 -9.69 18.43 -9.04
CA PRO A 204 -10.79 18.09 -9.92
C PRO A 204 -10.42 16.87 -10.79
N PRO A 205 -11.41 16.18 -11.38
CA PRO A 205 -11.16 15.19 -12.41
C PRO A 205 -10.27 15.77 -13.51
N ARG A 206 -9.28 14.98 -13.97
CA ARG A 206 -8.28 15.39 -14.98
C ARG A 206 -7.37 16.57 -14.57
N GLY A 207 -7.32 16.93 -13.28
CA GLY A 207 -6.44 17.99 -12.76
C GLY A 207 -4.95 17.64 -12.69
N GLY A 208 -4.54 16.43 -13.07
CA GLY A 208 -3.14 15.99 -13.02
C GLY A 208 -2.69 15.38 -11.69
N LYS A 209 -3.62 14.98 -10.81
CA LYS A 209 -3.34 14.37 -9.49
C LYS A 209 -2.35 13.21 -9.57
N THR A 210 -2.55 12.31 -10.53
CA THR A 210 -1.78 11.06 -10.64
C THR A 210 -0.33 11.35 -11.03
N ILE A 211 -0.12 12.28 -11.97
CA ILE A 211 1.23 12.71 -12.38
C ILE A 211 1.95 13.34 -11.19
N LEU A 212 1.28 14.22 -10.45
CA LEU A 212 1.87 14.85 -9.27
C LEU A 212 2.22 13.83 -8.19
N LEU A 213 1.33 12.86 -7.92
CA LEU A 213 1.57 11.82 -6.93
C LEU A 213 2.76 10.92 -7.31
N LYS A 214 2.91 10.57 -8.60
CA LYS A 214 4.09 9.85 -9.11
C LYS A 214 5.39 10.65 -8.95
N GLN A 215 5.35 11.95 -9.23
CA GLN A 215 6.52 12.83 -9.03
C GLN A 215 6.93 12.85 -7.56
N ILE A 216 5.96 12.99 -6.64
CA ILE A 216 6.19 12.95 -5.20
C ILE A 216 6.79 11.61 -4.77
N ALA A 217 6.24 10.49 -5.25
CA ALA A 217 6.73 9.16 -4.93
C ALA A 217 8.18 8.94 -5.40
N ARG A 218 8.50 9.36 -6.64
CA ARG A 218 9.86 9.30 -7.19
C ARG A 218 10.83 10.17 -6.38
N ALA A 219 10.42 11.38 -6.02
CA ALA A 219 11.22 12.30 -5.22
C ALA A 219 11.50 11.74 -3.81
N ILE A 220 10.49 11.19 -3.14
CA ILE A 220 10.66 10.55 -1.83
C ILE A 220 11.67 9.40 -1.92
N ARG A 221 11.53 8.52 -2.92
CA ARG A 221 12.45 7.38 -3.10
C ARG A 221 13.89 7.84 -3.34
N GLN A 222 14.09 8.92 -4.09
CA GLN A 222 15.41 9.46 -4.38
C GLN A 222 16.04 10.16 -3.17
N ASN A 223 15.26 11.00 -2.48
CA ASN A 223 15.78 11.90 -1.44
C ASN A 223 15.73 11.29 -0.03
N HIS A 224 14.85 10.32 0.20
CA HIS A 224 14.61 9.69 1.50
C HIS A 224 14.59 8.15 1.39
N PRO A 225 15.68 7.50 0.95
CA PRO A 225 15.72 6.05 0.75
C PRO A 225 15.55 5.24 2.05
N GLY A 226 15.73 5.86 3.22
CA GLY A 226 15.47 5.25 4.52
C GLY A 226 14.02 5.32 5.00
N ALA A 227 13.15 6.05 4.30
CA ALA A 227 11.73 6.11 4.60
C ALA A 227 10.98 4.96 3.92
N GLU A 228 10.02 4.37 4.64
CA GLU A 228 9.13 3.34 4.12
C GLU A 228 8.03 3.99 3.29
N LEU A 229 8.18 3.98 1.96
CA LEU A 229 7.17 4.47 1.03
C LEU A 229 6.12 3.40 0.76
N ILE A 230 4.87 3.70 1.11
CA ILE A 230 3.70 2.86 0.84
C ILE A 230 2.79 3.61 -0.12
N ILE A 231 2.37 2.95 -1.21
CA ILE A 231 1.39 3.50 -2.15
C ILE A 231 0.13 2.66 -2.07
N LEU A 232 -1.01 3.35 -1.91
CA LEU A 232 -2.33 2.74 -1.85
C LEU A 232 -3.25 3.39 -2.90
N LEU A 233 -3.65 2.60 -3.91
CA LEU A 233 -4.56 3.02 -4.97
C LEU A 233 -5.92 2.31 -4.81
N LEU A 234 -6.99 3.08 -4.76
CA LEU A 234 -8.36 2.63 -4.52
C LEU A 234 -9.28 3.11 -5.64
N ASP A 235 -10.06 2.17 -6.19
CA ASP A 235 -11.04 2.43 -7.27
C ASP A 235 -10.40 3.05 -8.53
N GLU A 236 -9.14 2.68 -8.81
CA GLU A 236 -8.42 3.06 -10.02
C GLU A 236 -8.42 1.95 -11.07
N ARG A 237 -8.11 2.32 -12.32
CA ARG A 237 -8.06 1.37 -13.43
C ARG A 237 -6.83 0.47 -13.36
N PRO A 238 -6.92 -0.83 -13.72
CA PRO A 238 -5.79 -1.75 -13.69
C PRO A 238 -4.57 -1.24 -14.45
N GLU A 239 -4.76 -0.64 -15.63
CA GLU A 239 -3.67 -0.08 -16.43
C GLU A 239 -3.00 1.13 -15.77
N GLU A 240 -3.74 1.92 -15.00
CA GLU A 240 -3.21 3.06 -14.26
C GLU A 240 -2.42 2.60 -13.03
N VAL A 241 -2.81 1.48 -12.41
CA VAL A 241 -2.05 0.83 -11.32
C VAL A 241 -0.71 0.32 -11.84
N THR A 242 -0.72 -0.43 -12.95
CA THR A 242 0.51 -0.94 -13.57
C THR A 242 1.46 0.19 -13.97
N ASP A 243 0.94 1.22 -14.64
CA ASP A 243 1.71 2.40 -15.03
C ASP A 243 2.27 3.16 -13.80
N PHE A 244 1.57 3.16 -12.66
CA PHE A 244 2.10 3.72 -11.41
C PHE A 244 3.25 2.89 -10.85
N GLU A 245 3.07 1.57 -10.78
CA GLU A 245 4.07 0.63 -10.26
C GLU A 245 5.34 0.64 -11.11
N GLU A 246 5.23 0.63 -12.43
CA GLU A 246 6.36 0.73 -13.36
C GLU A 246 7.10 2.07 -13.24
N THR A 247 6.35 3.18 -13.16
CA THR A 247 6.94 4.53 -13.09
C THR A 247 7.70 4.75 -11.78
N VAL A 248 7.13 4.30 -10.66
CA VAL A 248 7.72 4.53 -9.33
C VAL A 248 8.67 3.41 -8.94
N GLY A 249 8.55 2.21 -9.52
CA GLY A 249 9.43 1.07 -9.25
C GLY A 249 9.41 0.60 -7.80
N VAL A 250 8.25 0.67 -7.15
CA VAL A 250 8.01 0.12 -5.81
C VAL A 250 6.65 -0.57 -5.80
N PRO A 251 6.46 -1.64 -4.99
CA PRO A 251 5.18 -2.34 -4.93
C PRO A 251 4.03 -1.42 -4.53
N VAL A 252 2.88 -1.60 -5.19
CA VAL A 252 1.67 -0.82 -4.94
C VAL A 252 0.59 -1.70 -4.32
N PHE A 253 -0.02 -1.24 -3.23
CA PHE A 253 -1.25 -1.84 -2.72
C PHE A 253 -2.42 -1.27 -3.52
N ALA A 254 -3.16 -2.13 -4.21
CA ALA A 254 -4.27 -1.70 -5.07
C ALA A 254 -5.56 -2.48 -4.82
N SER A 255 -6.67 -1.75 -4.93
CA SER A 255 -8.00 -2.33 -5.13
C SER A 255 -8.64 -1.59 -6.30
N THR A 256 -8.67 -2.22 -7.47
CA THR A 256 -9.17 -1.62 -8.72
C THR A 256 -10.68 -1.40 -8.69
N PHE A 257 -11.22 -0.64 -9.66
CA PHE A 257 -12.66 -0.35 -9.74
C PHE A 257 -13.57 -1.57 -9.94
N ASP A 258 -13.01 -2.70 -10.37
CA ASP A 258 -13.74 -3.99 -10.49
C ASP A 258 -14.05 -4.61 -9.12
N GLU A 259 -13.37 -4.16 -8.06
CA GLU A 259 -13.54 -4.67 -6.72
C GLU A 259 -14.68 -3.97 -5.98
N SER A 260 -15.31 -4.66 -5.03
CA SER A 260 -16.39 -4.05 -4.25
C SER A 260 -15.90 -2.86 -3.40
N PRO A 261 -16.73 -1.83 -3.13
CA PRO A 261 -16.35 -0.73 -2.23
C PRO A 261 -15.89 -1.18 -0.84
N ARG A 262 -16.48 -2.27 -0.32
CA ARG A 262 -16.05 -2.88 0.95
C ARG A 262 -14.60 -3.36 0.89
N ARG A 263 -14.17 -3.91 -0.25
CA ARG A 263 -12.79 -4.36 -0.46
C ARG A 263 -11.81 -3.19 -0.39
N HIS A 264 -12.14 -2.03 -0.94
CA HIS A 264 -11.30 -0.83 -0.83
C HIS A 264 -11.01 -0.47 0.64
N SER A 265 -12.05 -0.48 1.49
CA SER A 265 -11.89 -0.21 2.92
C SER A 265 -11.05 -1.27 3.63
N GLN A 266 -11.20 -2.55 3.27
CA GLN A 266 -10.46 -3.65 3.88
C GLN A 266 -8.95 -3.56 3.57
N VAL A 267 -8.58 -3.28 2.31
CA VAL A 267 -7.16 -3.08 1.95
C VAL A 267 -6.61 -1.90 2.74
N ALA A 268 -7.32 -0.78 2.74
CA ALA A 268 -6.88 0.44 3.42
C ALA A 268 -6.69 0.20 4.93
N ASP A 269 -7.66 -0.43 5.60
CA ASP A 269 -7.59 -0.77 7.02
C ASP A 269 -6.36 -1.63 7.35
N LEU A 270 -6.01 -2.60 6.49
CA LEU A 270 -4.83 -3.43 6.73
C LEU A 270 -3.52 -2.68 6.45
N VAL A 271 -3.48 -1.85 5.40
CA VAL A 271 -2.34 -1.00 5.07
C VAL A 271 -2.03 -0.02 6.20
N ILE A 272 -3.05 0.62 6.79
CA ILE A 272 -2.83 1.56 7.89
C ILE A 272 -2.37 0.86 9.15
N GLU A 273 -2.86 -0.35 9.46
CA GLU A 273 -2.34 -1.12 10.58
C GLU A 273 -0.89 -1.53 10.35
N ARG A 274 -0.51 -1.94 9.12
CA ARG A 274 0.89 -2.20 8.77
C ARG A 274 1.76 -0.96 8.98
N ALA A 275 1.31 0.21 8.51
CA ALA A 275 2.02 1.47 8.69
C ALA A 275 2.24 1.80 10.18
N LYS A 276 1.23 1.59 11.03
CA LYS A 276 1.37 1.77 12.48
C LYS A 276 2.42 0.83 13.07
N ARG A 277 2.43 -0.46 12.69
CA ARG A 277 3.43 -1.42 13.18
C ARG A 277 4.86 -1.03 12.80
N LEU A 278 5.06 -0.42 11.63
CA LEU A 278 6.35 0.10 11.20
C LEU A 278 6.77 1.33 12.02
N VAL A 279 5.86 2.26 12.31
CA VAL A 279 6.15 3.43 13.16
C VAL A 279 6.47 3.02 14.60
N GLU A 280 5.77 2.02 15.14
CA GLU A 280 6.10 1.47 16.46
C GLU A 280 7.55 0.91 16.54
N GLN A 281 8.16 0.59 15.40
CA GLN A 281 9.57 0.18 15.31
C GLN A 281 10.54 1.36 15.06
N GLY A 282 10.05 2.59 15.14
CA GLY A 282 10.85 3.80 14.92
C GLY A 282 11.05 4.16 13.45
N LYS A 283 10.29 3.57 12.52
CA LYS A 283 10.42 3.87 11.09
C LYS A 283 9.61 5.11 10.69
N ASP A 284 10.15 5.86 9.74
CA ASP A 284 9.42 6.93 9.04
C ASP A 284 8.65 6.32 7.87
N VAL A 285 7.32 6.34 7.95
CA VAL A 285 6.42 5.77 6.95
C VAL A 285 5.72 6.88 6.20
N ILE A 286 5.74 6.83 4.87
CA ILE A 286 5.04 7.78 4.01
C ILE A 286 4.01 7.01 3.19
N LEU A 287 2.73 7.23 3.47
CA LEU A 287 1.60 6.65 2.75
C LEU A 287 1.04 7.63 1.73
N LEU A 288 1.19 7.29 0.45
CA LEU A 288 0.54 7.99 -0.66
C LEU A 288 -0.79 7.28 -0.97
N LEU A 289 -1.91 7.99 -0.82
CA LEU A 289 -3.25 7.43 -0.99
C LEU A 289 -4.01 8.11 -2.13
N ASP A 290 -4.48 7.32 -3.10
CA ASP A 290 -5.39 7.78 -4.15
C ASP A 290 -6.67 6.92 -4.12
N SER A 291 -7.77 7.33 -3.48
CA SER A 291 -8.01 8.62 -2.82
C SER A 291 -8.81 8.50 -1.52
N LEU A 292 -8.79 9.56 -0.70
CA LEU A 292 -9.63 9.67 0.51
C LEU A 292 -11.13 9.60 0.18
N THR A 293 -11.54 10.18 -0.95
CA THR A 293 -12.94 10.16 -1.40
C THR A 293 -13.41 8.72 -1.63
N ARG A 294 -12.57 7.88 -2.27
CA ARG A 294 -12.88 6.46 -2.51
C ARG A 294 -12.86 5.64 -1.23
N LEU A 295 -11.93 5.93 -0.32
CA LEU A 295 -11.90 5.31 1.01
C LEU A 295 -13.20 5.59 1.79
N ALA A 296 -13.65 6.85 1.80
CA ALA A 296 -14.89 7.24 2.50
C ALA A 296 -16.13 6.53 1.92
N ARG A 297 -16.21 6.40 0.59
CA ARG A 297 -17.26 5.61 -0.07
C ARG A 297 -17.19 4.14 0.35
N GLY A 298 -16.00 3.55 0.39
CA GLY A 298 -15.79 2.17 0.83
C GLY A 298 -16.24 1.93 2.27
N HIS A 299 -15.89 2.83 3.19
CA HIS A 299 -16.38 2.78 4.58
C HIS A 299 -17.89 2.94 4.67
N ASN A 300 -18.49 3.82 3.85
CA ASN A 300 -19.93 4.03 3.83
C ASN A 300 -20.67 2.75 3.36
N SER A 301 -20.18 2.11 2.30
CA SER A 301 -20.73 0.84 1.80
C SER A 301 -20.52 -0.35 2.74
N ALA A 302 -19.48 -0.31 3.58
CA ALA A 302 -19.21 -1.36 4.56
C ALA A 302 -20.14 -1.31 5.79
N MET A 303 -20.81 -0.17 6.03
CA MET A 303 -21.77 -0.03 7.13
C MET A 303 -23.09 -0.75 6.80
N GLN A 304 -23.60 -1.53 7.76
CA GLN A 304 -24.91 -2.16 7.67
C GLN A 304 -25.90 -1.43 8.60
N GLY A 305 -26.81 -0.67 8.00
CA GLY A 305 -27.79 0.14 8.75
C GLY A 305 -27.17 1.33 9.49
N GLY A 306 -28.01 2.08 10.21
CA GLY A 306 -27.62 3.27 10.97
C GLY A 306 -28.11 4.59 10.38
N PRO A 307 -27.89 5.71 11.09
CA PRO A 307 -28.34 7.03 10.66
C PRO A 307 -27.62 7.47 9.37
N ILE A 308 -28.39 7.97 8.42
CA ILE A 308 -27.87 8.58 7.20
C ILE A 308 -27.69 10.08 7.48
N GLY A 309 -26.46 10.56 7.36
CA GLY A 309 -26.12 11.97 7.53
C GLY A 309 -26.36 12.78 6.26
N SER A 310 -25.92 14.04 6.29
CA SER A 310 -25.96 14.93 5.12
C SER A 310 -25.20 14.33 3.93
N GLY A 311 -25.70 14.55 2.71
CA GLY A 311 -25.08 14.03 1.49
C GLY A 311 -25.16 12.51 1.30
N GLY A 312 -25.94 11.79 2.12
CA GLY A 312 -26.08 10.33 2.01
C GLY A 312 -24.96 9.53 2.66
N VAL A 313 -24.18 10.16 3.54
CA VAL A 313 -23.02 9.53 4.19
C VAL A 313 -23.31 9.21 5.64
N SER A 314 -23.00 7.99 6.07
CA SER A 314 -23.07 7.59 7.47
C SER A 314 -22.05 8.38 8.31
N PRO A 315 -22.46 9.03 9.42
CA PRO A 315 -21.52 9.69 10.33
C PRO A 315 -20.46 8.75 10.89
N VAL A 316 -20.81 7.48 11.11
CA VAL A 316 -19.88 6.45 11.62
C VAL A 316 -18.81 6.12 10.56
N ALA A 317 -19.21 6.02 9.29
CA ALA A 317 -18.27 5.81 8.19
C ALA A 317 -17.31 7.00 8.00
N LEU A 318 -17.83 8.23 8.11
CA LEU A 318 -16.99 9.43 8.10
C LEU A 318 -16.01 9.45 9.27
N GLN A 319 -16.48 9.14 10.48
CA GLN A 319 -15.62 9.06 11.66
C GLN A 319 -14.49 8.03 11.47
N LYS A 320 -14.79 6.85 10.89
CA LYS A 320 -13.78 5.82 10.60
C LYS A 320 -12.74 6.33 9.60
N SER A 321 -13.18 6.95 8.51
CA SER A 321 -12.29 7.53 7.49
C SER A 321 -11.46 8.68 8.06
N ARG A 322 -12.05 9.50 8.93
CA ARG A 322 -11.34 10.58 9.63
C ARG A 322 -10.30 10.03 10.59
N LYS A 323 -10.60 8.94 11.32
CA LYS A 323 -9.63 8.26 12.18
C LYS A 323 -8.46 7.70 11.36
N PHE A 324 -8.72 7.11 10.19
CA PHE A 324 -7.68 6.69 9.25
C PHE A 324 -6.75 7.85 8.92
N PHE A 325 -7.29 8.97 8.40
CA PHE A 325 -6.47 10.10 7.99
C PHE A 325 -5.78 10.81 9.17
N GLY A 326 -6.47 10.89 10.32
CA GLY A 326 -5.95 11.42 11.59
C GLY A 326 -4.92 10.51 12.28
N THR A 327 -4.61 9.34 11.73
CA THR A 327 -3.53 8.48 12.23
C THR A 327 -2.18 9.14 11.96
N ALA A 328 -2.02 9.85 10.83
CA ALA A 328 -0.76 10.51 10.48
C ALA A 328 -0.34 11.56 11.53
N ARG A 329 0.89 11.39 12.00
CA ARG A 329 1.51 12.18 13.08
C ARG A 329 3.01 11.95 13.10
N ASN A 330 3.75 12.94 13.57
CA ASN A 330 5.12 12.76 14.02
C ASN A 330 5.07 12.20 15.46
N VAL A 331 6.03 11.38 15.87
CA VAL A 331 6.07 10.85 17.24
C VAL A 331 7.40 11.16 17.93
N GLU A 332 7.33 11.44 19.23
CA GLU A 332 8.51 11.83 20.01
C GLU A 332 9.49 10.67 20.20
N GLU A 333 8.97 9.45 20.39
CA GLU A 333 9.77 8.26 20.67
C GLU A 333 10.55 7.71 19.46
N GLY A 334 10.36 8.30 18.28
CA GLY A 334 11.02 7.91 17.04
C GLY A 334 10.07 7.33 15.99
N GLY A 335 10.35 7.63 14.72
CA GLY A 335 9.50 7.32 13.58
C GLY A 335 8.44 8.40 13.32
N SER A 336 7.68 8.22 12.25
CA SER A 336 6.58 9.11 11.88
C SER A 336 5.66 8.44 10.88
N LEU A 337 4.37 8.82 10.88
CA LEU A 337 3.44 8.44 9.82
C LEU A 337 3.00 9.68 9.06
N THR A 338 3.49 9.84 7.85
CA THR A 338 3.00 10.83 6.88
C THR A 338 1.92 10.20 6.02
N ILE A 339 0.77 10.86 5.88
CA ILE A 339 -0.26 10.49 4.89
C ILE A 339 -0.44 11.68 3.96
N LEU A 340 -0.17 11.48 2.67
CA LEU A 340 -0.50 12.41 1.62
C LEU A 340 -1.54 11.76 0.71
N ALA A 341 -2.76 12.29 0.73
CA ALA A 341 -3.86 11.67 0.02
C ALA A 341 -4.52 12.63 -0.96
N THR A 342 -5.00 12.11 -2.08
CA THR A 342 -5.81 12.89 -3.01
C THR A 342 -7.26 12.97 -2.48
N ALA A 343 -7.93 14.07 -2.76
CA ALA A 343 -9.35 14.26 -2.55
C ALA A 343 -9.97 14.84 -3.83
N LEU A 344 -11.01 14.17 -4.31
CA LEU A 344 -11.74 14.63 -5.50
C LEU A 344 -12.72 15.72 -5.09
N VAL A 345 -12.72 16.81 -5.85
CA VAL A 345 -13.68 17.92 -5.75
C VAL A 345 -14.30 18.18 -7.12
N GLU A 346 -15.40 18.95 -7.17
CA GLU A 346 -16.05 19.34 -8.43
C GLU A 346 -16.54 18.12 -9.24
N THR A 347 -16.95 17.05 -8.54
CA THR A 347 -17.44 15.80 -9.14
C THR A 347 -18.96 15.77 -9.31
N GLU A 348 -19.64 16.89 -9.08
CA GLU A 348 -21.10 17.03 -9.01
C GLU A 348 -21.77 16.11 -7.95
N SER A 349 -20.97 15.52 -7.06
CA SER A 349 -21.45 14.62 -6.02
C SER A 349 -21.44 15.31 -4.66
N ARG A 350 -22.64 15.52 -4.10
CA ARG A 350 -22.79 16.05 -2.72
C ARG A 350 -22.09 15.19 -1.67
N LEU A 351 -21.96 13.87 -1.92
CA LEU A 351 -21.22 12.98 -1.05
C LEU A 351 -19.75 13.38 -0.99
N ASP A 352 -19.14 13.64 -2.15
CA ASP A 352 -17.73 13.97 -2.25
C ASP A 352 -17.46 15.34 -1.61
N ASP A 353 -18.37 16.31 -1.77
CA ASP A 353 -18.28 17.62 -1.13
C ASP A 353 -18.29 17.50 0.42
N VAL A 354 -19.23 16.73 0.98
CA VAL A 354 -19.32 16.49 2.43
C VAL A 354 -18.06 15.80 2.95
N VAL A 355 -17.56 14.81 2.20
CA VAL A 355 -16.34 14.08 2.54
C VAL A 355 -15.12 15.01 2.53
N PHE A 356 -15.01 15.88 1.54
CA PHE A 356 -13.91 16.84 1.43
C PHE A 356 -13.89 17.81 2.61
N GLU A 357 -15.03 18.42 2.95
CA GLU A 357 -15.12 19.37 4.07
C GLU A 357 -14.73 18.74 5.41
N GLU A 358 -15.12 17.48 5.64
CA GLU A 358 -14.75 16.72 6.85
C GLU A 358 -13.22 16.50 6.96
N PHE A 359 -12.57 16.16 5.84
CA PHE A 359 -11.12 15.92 5.83
C PHE A 359 -10.29 17.20 5.85
N LYS A 360 -10.78 18.27 5.23
CA LYS A 360 -10.13 19.58 5.23
C LYS A 360 -9.88 20.10 6.66
N GLY A 361 -10.82 19.89 7.57
CA GLY A 361 -10.65 20.23 8.99
C GLY A 361 -9.59 19.39 9.71
N THR A 362 -9.32 18.18 9.22
CA THR A 362 -8.41 17.19 9.83
C THR A 362 -6.96 17.33 9.33
N GLY A 363 -6.80 17.77 8.07
CA GLY A 363 -5.50 17.98 7.42
C GLY A 363 -4.74 19.20 7.96
N ASN A 364 -3.43 19.19 7.76
CA ASN A 364 -2.54 20.31 8.09
C ASN A 364 -1.66 20.75 6.90
N MET A 365 -1.81 20.12 5.73
CA MET A 365 -1.25 20.56 4.45
C MET A 365 -2.31 20.40 3.36
N GLU A 366 -2.43 21.39 2.48
CA GLU A 366 -3.34 21.39 1.34
C GLU A 366 -2.57 21.82 0.08
N VAL A 367 -2.66 21.02 -0.98
CA VAL A 367 -2.22 21.39 -2.33
C VAL A 367 -3.44 21.33 -3.22
N LYS A 368 -3.89 22.49 -3.69
CA LYS A 368 -5.07 22.56 -4.55
C LYS A 368 -4.67 22.62 -6.01
N LEU A 369 -5.25 21.74 -6.82
CA LEU A 369 -5.15 21.76 -8.27
C LEU A 369 -6.35 22.50 -8.87
N ASP A 370 -6.08 23.32 -9.87
CA ASP A 370 -7.05 24.21 -10.51
C ASP A 370 -7.50 23.66 -11.87
N ARG A 371 -8.81 23.65 -12.10
CA ARG A 371 -9.40 23.15 -13.35
C ARG A 371 -9.10 24.06 -14.54
N GLU A 372 -9.14 25.37 -14.37
CA GLU A 372 -8.89 26.31 -15.48
C GLU A 372 -7.44 26.21 -15.96
N LEU A 373 -6.49 26.07 -15.02
CA LEU A 373 -5.09 25.81 -15.36
C LEU A 373 -4.92 24.50 -16.14
N ALA A 374 -5.58 23.42 -15.70
CA ALA A 374 -5.52 22.13 -16.36
C ALA A 374 -6.13 22.17 -17.78
N GLU A 375 -7.27 22.84 -17.97
CA GLU A 375 -7.92 23.04 -19.27
C GLU A 375 -7.05 23.85 -20.23
N ARG A 376 -6.33 24.85 -19.72
CA ARG A 376 -5.33 25.63 -20.46
C ARG A 376 -3.99 24.89 -20.69
N ARG A 377 -3.87 23.65 -20.19
CA ARG A 377 -2.65 22.81 -20.25
C ARG A 377 -1.44 23.40 -19.54
N VAL A 378 -1.67 24.19 -18.48
CA VAL A 378 -0.62 24.71 -17.61
C VAL A 378 -0.38 23.70 -16.49
N PHE A 379 0.72 22.97 -16.56
CA PHE A 379 1.11 21.96 -15.57
C PHE A 379 2.45 22.28 -14.89
N PRO A 380 2.60 22.02 -13.58
CA PRO A 380 1.60 21.55 -12.61
C PRO A 380 0.46 22.57 -12.42
N ALA A 381 -0.78 22.09 -12.38
CA ALA A 381 -1.98 22.94 -12.27
C ALA A 381 -2.21 23.40 -10.82
N ILE A 382 -1.16 23.80 -10.09
CA ILE A 382 -1.23 24.13 -8.66
C ILE A 382 -1.74 25.57 -8.47
N HIS A 383 -2.80 25.72 -7.68
CA HIS A 383 -3.29 27.01 -7.24
C HIS A 383 -2.44 27.52 -6.08
N ILE A 384 -1.47 28.41 -6.38
CA ILE A 384 -0.47 28.88 -5.41
C ILE A 384 -1.10 29.52 -4.14
N PRO A 385 -2.00 30.53 -4.24
CA PRO A 385 -2.58 31.15 -3.04
C PRO A 385 -3.41 30.23 -2.13
N GLN A 386 -4.02 29.18 -2.70
CA GLN A 386 -4.89 28.25 -1.96
C GLN A 386 -4.13 27.01 -1.48
N SER A 387 -2.83 26.91 -1.78
CA SER A 387 -1.97 25.82 -1.33
C SER A 387 -1.06 26.30 -0.19
N GLY A 388 -0.88 25.44 0.82
CA GLY A 388 -0.11 25.79 1.99
C GLY A 388 -0.01 24.67 3.02
N THR A 389 0.90 24.85 3.97
CA THR A 389 1.08 23.96 5.12
C THR A 389 0.97 24.78 6.40
N ARG A 390 0.23 24.27 7.39
CA ARG A 390 0.13 24.92 8.71
C ARG A 390 1.46 24.78 9.44
N ASN A 391 1.93 25.85 10.07
CA ASN A 391 3.21 25.93 10.78
C ASN A 391 4.40 25.52 9.88
N ASP A 392 4.39 25.99 8.63
CA ASP A 392 5.44 25.72 7.64
C ASP A 392 6.79 26.37 8.00
N ASP A 393 6.79 27.39 8.87
CA ASP A 393 7.98 27.98 9.50
C ASP A 393 8.89 26.95 10.18
N ARG A 394 8.33 25.82 10.64
CA ARG A 394 9.08 24.73 11.27
C ARG A 394 9.80 23.81 10.29
N LEU A 395 9.43 23.87 9.02
CA LEU A 395 9.94 22.97 7.97
C LEU A 395 10.98 23.63 7.08
N TYR A 396 11.10 24.96 7.16
CA TYR A 396 12.09 25.74 6.44
C TYR A 396 13.27 26.12 7.33
N HIS A 397 14.42 26.34 6.70
CA HIS A 397 15.47 27.11 7.38
C HIS A 397 14.99 28.58 7.57
N PRO A 398 15.32 29.28 8.68
CA PRO A 398 14.85 30.65 8.91
C PRO A 398 15.12 31.62 7.75
N ASP A 399 16.32 31.55 7.15
CA ASP A 399 16.68 32.40 6.00
C ASP A 399 15.94 32.01 4.71
N GLU A 400 15.64 30.72 4.54
CA GLU A 400 14.85 30.21 3.42
C GLU A 400 13.40 30.70 3.54
N PHE A 401 12.84 30.65 4.75
CA PHE A 401 11.46 31.01 5.03
C PHE A 401 11.14 32.47 4.66
N LEU A 402 12.03 33.40 5.01
CA LEU A 402 11.86 34.82 4.66
C LEU A 402 11.75 35.02 3.15
N LYS A 403 12.60 34.34 2.39
CA LYS A 403 12.62 34.42 0.92
C LYS A 403 11.41 33.73 0.30
N VAL A 404 10.99 32.59 0.85
CA VAL A 404 9.75 31.90 0.43
C VAL A 404 8.55 32.82 0.62
N ILE A 405 8.45 33.50 1.76
CA ILE A 405 7.39 34.48 2.02
C ILE A 405 7.39 35.61 0.99
N ASP A 406 8.56 36.16 0.65
CA ASP A 406 8.66 37.25 -0.31
C ASP A 406 8.22 36.82 -1.72
N ILE A 407 8.65 35.63 -2.17
CA ILE A 407 8.19 35.02 -3.42
C ILE A 407 6.67 34.84 -3.39
N ARG A 408 6.11 34.28 -2.30
CA ARG A 408 4.65 34.09 -2.16
C ARG A 408 3.89 35.40 -2.24
N LYS A 409 4.37 36.46 -1.59
CA LYS A 409 3.74 37.80 -1.63
C LYS A 409 3.74 38.38 -3.03
N GLN A 410 4.83 38.23 -3.79
CA GLN A 410 4.91 38.70 -5.17
C GLN A 410 3.93 37.93 -6.08
N LEU A 411 3.89 36.60 -5.96
CA LEU A 411 2.99 35.76 -6.75
C LEU A 411 1.50 36.00 -6.41
N ALA A 412 1.18 36.30 -5.16
CA ALA A 412 -0.19 36.59 -4.73
C ALA A 412 -0.77 37.89 -5.33
N GLN A 413 0.07 38.78 -5.88
CA GLN A 413 -0.36 40.00 -6.56
C GLN A 413 -0.74 39.75 -8.03
N GLN A 414 -0.42 38.57 -8.57
CA GLN A 414 -0.69 38.21 -9.95
C GLN A 414 -2.00 37.39 -10.08
N PRO A 415 -2.65 37.42 -11.25
CA PRO A 415 -3.67 36.44 -11.59
C PRO A 415 -3.15 34.99 -11.45
N ILE A 416 -4.03 34.05 -11.14
CA ILE A 416 -3.66 32.65 -10.81
C ILE A 416 -2.81 32.00 -11.91
N GLY A 417 -3.22 32.14 -13.17
CA GLY A 417 -2.48 31.62 -14.34
C GLY A 417 -1.10 32.23 -14.48
N ASP A 418 -1.00 33.55 -14.36
CA ASP A 418 0.26 34.27 -14.53
C ASP A 418 1.25 33.96 -13.39
N ALA A 419 0.73 33.77 -12.17
CA ALA A 419 1.54 33.43 -11.01
C ALA A 419 2.27 32.09 -11.20
N ILE A 420 1.56 31.03 -11.60
CA ILE A 420 2.18 29.72 -11.81
C ILE A 420 3.13 29.74 -13.00
N GLU A 421 2.78 30.44 -14.10
CA GLU A 421 3.66 30.56 -15.27
C GLU A 421 4.95 31.32 -14.94
N THR A 422 4.86 32.40 -14.16
CA THR A 422 6.01 33.18 -13.67
C THR A 422 6.91 32.32 -12.80
N LEU A 423 6.34 31.56 -11.86
CA LEU A 423 7.11 30.66 -11.01
C LEU A 423 7.79 29.57 -11.85
N LEU A 424 7.07 28.93 -12.78
CA LEU A 424 7.62 27.87 -13.63
C LEU A 424 8.72 28.38 -14.57
N LYS A 425 8.58 29.59 -15.13
CA LYS A 425 9.63 30.23 -15.93
C LYS A 425 10.92 30.40 -15.12
N ASN A 426 10.80 30.88 -13.88
CA ASN A 426 11.94 31.08 -12.99
C ASN A 426 12.54 29.75 -12.48
N LEU A 427 11.70 28.74 -12.20
CA LEU A 427 12.16 27.38 -11.86
C LEU A 427 12.91 26.72 -13.02
N LYS A 428 12.45 26.88 -14.27
CA LYS A 428 13.15 26.37 -15.47
C LYS A 428 14.49 27.08 -15.71
N ALA A 429 14.62 28.32 -15.29
CA ALA A 429 15.85 29.11 -15.41
C ALA A 429 16.87 28.83 -14.29
N THR A 430 16.53 27.97 -13.32
CA THR A 430 17.37 27.64 -12.15
C THR A 430 17.46 26.13 -11.97
N LYS A 431 18.61 25.65 -11.52
CA LYS A 431 18.78 24.22 -11.25
C LYS A 431 18.11 23.81 -9.94
N THR A 432 18.14 24.70 -8.94
CA THR A 432 17.61 24.42 -7.60
C THR A 432 16.70 25.53 -7.06
N ASN A 433 15.88 25.18 -6.08
CA ASN A 433 15.03 26.09 -5.31
C ASN A 433 15.89 27.07 -4.51
N ALA A 434 17.03 26.62 -3.98
CA ALA A 434 17.99 27.51 -3.31
C ALA A 434 18.53 28.60 -4.27
N GLU A 435 18.87 28.23 -5.50
CA GLU A 435 19.30 29.19 -6.53
C GLU A 435 18.18 30.20 -6.86
N LEU A 436 16.94 29.74 -6.99
CA LEU A 436 15.78 30.61 -7.19
C LEU A 436 15.61 31.60 -6.04
N LEU A 437 15.64 31.12 -4.79
CA LEU A 437 15.50 31.95 -3.59
C LEU A 437 16.64 32.96 -3.43
N LEU A 438 17.84 32.66 -3.94
CA LEU A 438 18.96 33.61 -3.96
C LEU A 438 18.80 34.68 -5.04
N ARG A 439 18.29 34.32 -6.22
CA ARG A 439 18.11 35.25 -7.36
C ARG A 439 16.83 36.08 -7.28
N GLY A 440 15.80 35.58 -6.60
CA GLY A 440 14.44 36.14 -6.64
C GLY A 440 13.70 35.83 -7.94
N LEU A 441 12.42 36.19 -7.99
CA LEU A 441 11.62 36.15 -9.22
C LEU A 441 12.06 37.27 -10.17
N ARG A 442 12.20 36.94 -11.45
CA ARG A 442 12.47 37.89 -12.53
C ARG A 442 11.29 38.07 -13.46
#